data_AF-A0A229P5R0-F1
#
_entry.id   AF-A0A229P5R0-F1
#
_cell.length_a   1.000
_cell.length_b   1.000
_cell.length_c   1.000
_cell.angle_alpha   90.00
_cell.angle_beta   90.00
_cell.angle_gamma   90.00
#
_symmetry.space_group_name_H-M   'P 1'
#
loop_
_entity.id
_entity.type
_entity.pdbx_description
1 polymer ?
#
loop_
_entity_poly.entity_id
_entity_poly.type
_entity_poly.pdbx_seq_one_letter_code
_entity_poly.pdbx_strand_id
1 'polypeptide(L)'
;MLSGTPISISTGTVGASVYYTLDGSDPTELSTLYAHPIGIDENVTVKAIALMEGMNPSEIMTVTYTVYAELTVTSLTYDTTNGLVVTFNNEVLDNAEDEVNYTLTVKNGSGQNIEIVRAKFLSSNQVKLDIGSAYDELSPGAILQLSVSGIEDEYGQIADDLIEWVEPIDPNTPPGPVFPPGPGNPPVPGGPPGGPLPEMP
;
A
#
# COMPACT_ATOMS: atom_id res chain seq x y z
N MET A 1 -0.02 0.10 9.02
CA MET A 1 1.00 0.72 8.14
C MET A 1 2.39 0.29 8.61
N LEU A 2 3.08 -0.59 7.87
CA LEU A 2 4.44 -1.09 8.18
C LEU A 2 5.49 -0.57 7.18
N SER A 3 5.41 0.70 6.80
CA SER A 3 6.50 1.38 6.09
C SER A 3 7.52 1.91 7.11
N GLY A 4 8.70 1.28 7.18
CA GLY A 4 9.83 1.78 7.95
C GLY A 4 9.77 1.55 9.47
N THR A 5 9.38 0.36 9.93
CA THR A 5 9.54 0.02 11.36
C THR A 5 11.03 0.00 11.71
N PRO A 6 11.53 0.91 12.57
CA PRO A 6 12.94 0.99 12.88
C PRO A 6 13.34 -0.27 13.66
N ILE A 7 14.13 -1.12 13.03
CA ILE A 7 14.58 -2.35 13.66
C ILE A 7 15.72 -2.00 14.59
N SER A 8 15.51 -2.29 15.87
CA SER A 8 16.55 -2.18 16.87
C SER A 8 17.20 -3.54 17.13
N ILE A 9 18.51 -3.60 16.96
CA ILE A 9 19.31 -4.78 17.33
C ILE A 9 19.95 -4.51 18.69
N SER A 10 19.79 -5.44 19.62
CA SER A 10 20.40 -5.36 20.95
C SER A 10 21.21 -6.62 21.24
N THR A 11 22.14 -6.51 22.17
CA THR A 11 22.93 -7.63 22.68
C THR A 11 22.98 -7.57 24.19
N GLY A 12 22.81 -8.71 24.86
CA GLY A 12 22.98 -8.83 26.31
C GLY A 12 24.44 -8.69 26.78
N THR A 13 25.41 -8.75 25.86
CA THR A 13 26.83 -8.63 26.19
C THR A 13 27.23 -7.16 26.24
N VAL A 14 27.36 -6.62 27.46
CA VAL A 14 27.79 -5.24 27.69
C VAL A 14 29.17 -4.99 27.09
N GLY A 15 29.25 -4.03 26.16
CA GLY A 15 30.50 -3.66 25.49
C GLY A 15 30.80 -4.43 24.21
N ALA A 16 29.91 -5.33 23.77
CA ALA A 16 30.01 -5.95 22.44
C ALA A 16 29.54 -4.99 21.34
N SER A 17 30.22 -5.03 20.20
CA SER A 17 29.84 -4.36 18.96
C SER A 17 28.99 -5.29 18.12
N VAL A 18 27.86 -4.81 17.62
CA VAL A 18 26.96 -5.59 16.77
C VAL A 18 27.19 -5.23 15.31
N TYR A 19 27.42 -6.22 14.46
CA TYR A 19 27.60 -6.07 13.02
C TYR A 19 26.47 -6.77 12.28
N TYR A 20 26.02 -6.20 11.17
CA TYR A 20 24.89 -6.74 10.41
C TYR A 20 25.07 -6.64 8.90
N THR A 21 24.25 -7.44 8.20
CA THR A 21 24.12 -7.48 6.74
C THR A 21 22.64 -7.54 6.37
N LEU A 22 22.32 -6.98 5.19
CA LEU A 22 20.96 -6.91 4.64
C LEU A 22 20.84 -7.71 3.33
N ASP A 23 21.96 -8.09 2.73
CA ASP A 23 22.05 -8.84 1.47
C ASP A 23 21.95 -10.36 1.66
N GLY A 24 21.73 -10.83 2.90
CA GLY A 24 21.68 -12.25 3.28
C GLY A 24 23.04 -12.92 3.47
N SER A 25 24.16 -12.21 3.30
CA SER A 25 25.50 -12.72 3.60
C SER A 25 25.75 -12.82 5.11
N ASP A 26 26.68 -13.66 5.55
CA ASP A 26 26.99 -13.80 6.97
C ASP A 26 27.80 -12.58 7.46
N PRO A 27 27.36 -11.89 8.53
CA PRO A 27 28.04 -10.71 9.02
C PRO A 27 29.39 -11.06 9.65
N THR A 28 30.37 -10.19 9.46
CA THR A 28 31.73 -10.28 10.03
C THR A 28 32.11 -8.93 10.64
N GLU A 29 33.30 -8.83 11.23
CA GLU A 29 33.84 -7.54 11.72
C GLU A 29 34.00 -6.47 10.63
N LEU A 30 33.99 -6.87 9.35
CA LEU A 30 34.04 -5.97 8.19
C LEU A 30 32.64 -5.53 7.72
N SER A 31 31.58 -6.11 8.26
CA SER A 31 30.20 -5.76 7.93
C SER A 31 29.80 -4.42 8.57
N THR A 32 28.56 -3.99 8.33
CA THR A 32 28.09 -2.69 8.83
C THR A 32 27.91 -2.75 10.35
N LEU A 33 28.57 -1.83 11.08
CA LEU A 33 28.37 -1.67 12.51
C LEU A 33 26.98 -1.11 12.79
N TYR A 34 26.21 -1.80 13.63
CA TYR A 34 24.93 -1.32 14.12
C TYR A 34 25.15 -0.20 15.13
N ALA A 35 24.79 1.02 14.74
CA ALA A 35 24.89 2.23 15.57
C ALA A 35 23.57 2.99 15.69
N HIS A 36 22.65 2.78 14.75
CA HIS A 36 21.34 3.41 14.70
C HIS A 36 20.32 2.38 14.20
N PRO A 37 19.03 2.55 14.53
CA PRO A 37 17.98 1.67 14.01
C PRO A 37 18.00 1.59 12.48
N ILE A 38 17.72 0.40 11.95
CA ILE A 38 17.73 0.13 10.51
C ILE A 38 16.31 0.34 9.97
N GLY A 39 16.18 1.14 8.91
CA GLY A 39 14.94 1.25 8.13
C GLY A 39 14.85 0.12 7.11
N ILE A 40 13.70 -0.57 7.07
CA ILE A 40 13.41 -1.60 6.09
C ILE A 40 12.23 -1.15 5.24
N ASP A 41 12.51 -0.95 3.96
CA ASP A 41 11.54 -0.45 2.96
C ASP A 41 11.22 -1.52 1.89
N GLU A 42 11.94 -2.64 1.89
CA GLU A 42 11.72 -3.78 1.00
C GLU A 42 11.94 -5.10 1.73
N ASN A 43 11.51 -6.21 1.12
CA ASN A 43 11.73 -7.54 1.67
C ASN A 43 13.22 -7.79 1.86
N VAL A 44 13.63 -8.07 3.09
CA VAL A 44 15.06 -8.17 3.43
C VAL A 44 15.28 -9.25 4.47
N THR A 45 16.47 -9.86 4.41
CA THR A 45 16.93 -10.74 5.48
C THR A 45 18.04 -10.02 6.25
N VAL A 46 17.74 -9.64 7.48
CA VAL A 46 18.71 -9.05 8.40
C VAL A 46 19.46 -10.18 9.07
N LYS A 47 20.78 -10.20 8.90
CA LYS A 47 21.66 -11.06 9.70
C LYS A 47 22.54 -10.21 10.60
N ALA A 48 22.72 -10.63 11.86
CA ALA A 48 23.51 -9.88 12.84
C ALA A 48 24.39 -10.79 13.70
N ILE A 49 25.57 -10.27 14.09
CA ILE A 49 26.52 -10.92 14.99
C ILE A 49 27.06 -9.91 16.00
N ALA A 50 27.21 -10.31 17.26
CA ALA A 50 27.87 -9.53 18.29
C ALA A 50 29.32 -10.00 18.45
N LEU A 51 30.25 -9.05 18.45
CA LEU A 51 31.68 -9.27 18.61
C LEU A 51 32.20 -8.46 19.80
N MET A 52 32.98 -9.12 20.66
CA MET A 52 33.69 -8.48 21.76
C MET A 52 35.13 -8.97 21.78
N GLU A 53 36.08 -8.05 21.94
CA GLU A 53 37.50 -8.38 21.98
C GLU A 53 37.80 -9.36 23.13
N GLY A 54 38.49 -10.46 22.81
CA GLY A 54 38.83 -11.49 23.78
C GLY A 54 37.70 -12.47 24.12
N MET A 55 36.55 -12.39 23.46
CA MET A 55 35.45 -13.35 23.57
C MET A 55 35.17 -14.05 22.23
N ASN A 56 34.51 -15.20 22.28
CA ASN A 56 34.00 -15.84 21.07
C ASN A 56 32.86 -14.98 20.49
N PRO A 57 32.75 -14.88 19.15
CA PRO A 57 31.59 -14.28 18.50
C PRO A 57 30.27 -14.90 18.95
N SER A 58 29.19 -14.13 18.91
CA SER A 58 27.84 -14.69 19.08
C SER A 58 27.47 -15.61 17.91
N GLU A 59 26.39 -16.36 18.08
CA GLU A 59 25.71 -16.97 16.94
C GLU A 59 25.17 -15.88 15.99
N ILE A 60 25.08 -16.19 14.70
CA ILE A 60 24.49 -15.29 13.71
C ILE A 60 22.97 -15.36 13.87
N MET A 61 22.37 -14.25 14.30
CA MET A 61 20.92 -14.09 14.26
C MET A 61 20.49 -13.82 12.82
N THR A 62 19.45 -14.51 12.36
CA THR A 62 18.83 -14.28 11.04
C THR A 62 17.35 -13.99 11.24
N VAL A 63 16.89 -12.85 10.72
CA VAL A 63 15.47 -12.45 10.74
C VAL A 63 15.07 -11.98 9.35
N THR A 64 13.98 -12.52 8.82
CA THR A 64 13.40 -12.10 7.54
C THR A 64 12.25 -11.13 7.80
N TYR A 65 12.27 -10.02 7.09
CA TYR A 65 11.21 -9.02 7.09
C TYR A 65 10.53 -8.99 5.73
N THR A 66 9.20 -9.04 5.77
CA THR A 66 8.34 -8.88 4.60
C THR A 66 7.63 -7.54 4.72
N VAL A 67 7.77 -6.71 3.69
CA VAL A 67 7.12 -5.41 3.56
C VAL A 67 6.00 -5.55 2.54
N TYR A 68 4.79 -5.18 2.97
CA TYR A 68 3.61 -5.13 2.11
C TYR A 68 3.41 -3.70 1.60
N ALA A 69 3.08 -3.56 0.33
CA ALA A 69 2.77 -2.27 -0.27
C ALA A 69 1.44 -1.75 0.28
N GLU A 70 1.30 -0.43 0.43
CA GLU A 70 0.02 0.17 0.82
C GLU A 70 -1.06 -0.15 -0.22
N LEU A 71 -2.26 -0.48 0.26
CA LEU A 71 -3.40 -0.66 -0.61
C LEU A 71 -3.86 0.72 -1.08
N THR A 72 -3.91 0.90 -2.39
CA THR A 72 -4.32 2.16 -3.00
C THR A 72 -5.21 1.92 -4.21
N VAL A 73 -6.08 2.87 -4.48
CA VAL A 73 -6.88 2.90 -5.70
C VAL A 73 -6.01 3.43 -6.85
N THR A 74 -5.88 2.63 -7.89
CA THR A 74 -5.07 2.93 -9.08
C THR A 74 -5.84 3.66 -10.16
N SER A 75 -7.14 3.38 -10.29
CA SER A 75 -8.00 4.01 -11.28
C SER A 75 -9.47 3.91 -10.93
N LEU A 76 -10.22 4.89 -11.43
CA LEU A 76 -11.66 4.86 -11.55
C LEU A 76 -11.98 4.96 -13.04
N THR A 77 -12.71 4.00 -13.59
CA THR A 77 -13.10 3.97 -15.00
C THR A 77 -14.62 3.87 -15.13
N TYR A 78 -15.15 4.23 -16.29
CA TYR A 78 -16.54 4.02 -16.65
C TYR A 78 -16.64 3.14 -17.90
N ASP A 79 -17.47 2.11 -17.84
CA ASP A 79 -17.79 1.19 -18.93
C ASP A 79 -19.31 1.10 -19.05
N THR A 80 -19.84 1.21 -20.26
CA THR A 80 -21.29 1.12 -20.52
C THR A 80 -21.89 -0.25 -20.15
N THR A 81 -21.06 -1.28 -20.04
CA THR A 81 -21.42 -2.63 -19.59
C THR A 81 -21.27 -2.78 -18.08
N ASN A 82 -20.17 -2.26 -17.53
CA ASN A 82 -19.77 -2.51 -16.16
C ASN A 82 -20.03 -1.35 -15.19
N GLY A 83 -20.56 -0.22 -15.65
CA GLY A 83 -20.77 0.97 -14.82
C GLY A 83 -19.44 1.61 -14.40
N LEU A 84 -19.41 2.19 -13.21
CA LEU A 84 -18.18 2.74 -12.64
C LEU A 84 -17.36 1.60 -12.03
N VAL A 85 -16.06 1.53 -12.33
CA VAL A 85 -15.17 0.48 -11.84
C VAL A 85 -13.99 1.09 -11.11
N VAL A 86 -13.85 0.74 -9.84
CA VAL A 86 -12.72 1.08 -8.98
C VAL A 86 -11.70 -0.05 -9.06
N THR A 87 -10.45 0.27 -9.38
CA THR A 87 -9.36 -0.73 -9.44
C THR A 87 -8.31 -0.44 -8.38
N PHE A 88 -7.97 -1.45 -7.60
CA PHE A 88 -6.94 -1.38 -6.55
C PHE A 88 -5.61 -1.96 -7.04
N ASN A 89 -4.50 -1.53 -6.43
CA ASN A 89 -3.16 -2.05 -6.73
C ASN A 89 -2.93 -3.48 -6.20
N ASN A 90 -3.80 -3.97 -5.32
CA ASN A 90 -3.76 -5.32 -4.75
C ASN A 90 -5.18 -5.91 -4.60
N GLU A 91 -5.27 -7.20 -4.30
CA GLU A 91 -6.54 -7.84 -3.96
C GLU A 91 -7.13 -7.23 -2.68
N VAL A 92 -8.45 -7.09 -2.63
CA VAL A 92 -9.17 -6.49 -1.50
C VAL A 92 -10.18 -7.48 -0.90
N LEU A 93 -10.48 -7.29 0.38
CA LEU A 93 -11.41 -8.12 1.14
C LEU A 93 -12.87 -7.76 0.85
N ASP A 94 -13.78 -8.59 1.34
CA ASP A 94 -15.22 -8.48 1.11
C ASP A 94 -15.84 -7.14 1.54
N ASN A 95 -15.19 -6.39 2.43
CA ASN A 95 -15.61 -5.03 2.81
C ASN A 95 -15.59 -4.05 1.62
N ALA A 96 -14.89 -4.37 0.54
CA ALA A 96 -14.94 -3.60 -0.71
C ALA A 96 -16.31 -3.72 -1.43
N GLU A 97 -17.18 -4.67 -1.07
CA GLU A 97 -18.56 -4.70 -1.58
C GLU A 97 -19.53 -3.83 -0.75
N ASP A 98 -19.08 -3.22 0.35
CA ASP A 98 -19.90 -2.33 1.16
C ASP A 98 -19.90 -0.91 0.58
N GLU A 99 -21.06 -0.44 0.11
CA GLU A 99 -21.21 0.89 -0.49
C GLU A 99 -20.80 2.05 0.45
N VAL A 100 -20.86 1.84 1.76
CA VAL A 100 -20.49 2.86 2.77
C VAL A 100 -19.01 3.24 2.74
N ASN A 101 -18.17 2.40 2.15
CA ASN A 101 -16.74 2.62 1.99
C ASN A 101 -16.41 3.53 0.79
N TYR A 102 -17.44 3.97 0.07
CA TYR A 102 -17.31 4.81 -1.11
C TYR A 102 -18.18 6.06 -0.99
N THR A 103 -17.61 7.21 -1.36
CA THR A 103 -18.36 8.46 -1.52
C THR A 103 -18.04 9.04 -2.88
N LEU A 104 -19.07 9.25 -3.70
CA LEU A 104 -18.93 9.83 -5.03
C LEU A 104 -19.54 11.22 -5.07
N THR A 105 -18.82 12.20 -5.63
CA THR A 105 -19.28 13.59 -5.73
C THR A 105 -19.01 14.19 -7.11
N VAL A 106 -19.82 15.16 -7.54
CA VAL A 106 -19.60 15.89 -8.80
C VAL A 106 -18.83 17.19 -8.54
N LYS A 107 -17.57 17.25 -8.99
CA LYS A 107 -16.66 18.39 -8.72
C LYS A 107 -16.96 19.63 -9.56
N ASN A 108 -17.32 19.46 -10.83
CA ASN A 108 -17.64 20.57 -11.75
C ASN A 108 -19.09 21.07 -11.64
N GLY A 109 -19.84 20.58 -10.65
CA GLY A 109 -21.22 20.97 -10.35
C GLY A 109 -21.35 21.62 -8.97
N SER A 110 -22.55 21.54 -8.37
CA SER A 110 -22.82 22.08 -7.03
C SER A 110 -22.26 21.22 -5.88
N GLY A 111 -21.26 20.38 -6.12
CA GLY A 111 -20.74 19.43 -5.12
C GLY A 111 -21.79 18.40 -4.68
N GLN A 112 -22.66 17.97 -5.61
CA GLN A 112 -23.68 16.98 -5.30
C GLN A 112 -23.04 15.64 -4.98
N ASN A 113 -23.49 15.01 -3.90
CA ASN A 113 -23.19 13.62 -3.60
C ASN A 113 -24.03 12.74 -4.51
N ILE A 114 -23.40 11.73 -5.09
CA ILE A 114 -24.05 10.67 -5.86
C ILE A 114 -24.21 9.48 -4.92
N GLU A 115 -25.44 9.02 -4.79
CA GLU A 115 -25.74 7.79 -4.06
C GLU A 115 -25.19 6.58 -4.81
N ILE A 116 -24.41 5.76 -4.11
CA ILE A 116 -23.96 4.46 -4.60
C ILE A 116 -25.00 3.46 -4.12
N VAL A 117 -25.75 2.89 -5.07
CA VAL A 117 -26.82 1.93 -4.79
C VAL A 117 -26.23 0.57 -4.44
N ARG A 118 -25.08 0.22 -5.05
CA ARG A 118 -24.43 -1.06 -4.83
C ARG A 118 -22.96 -1.02 -5.20
N ALA A 119 -22.12 -1.63 -4.36
CA ALA A 119 -20.78 -2.06 -4.73
C ALA A 119 -20.77 -3.59 -4.99
N LYS A 120 -19.99 -4.06 -5.96
CA LYS A 120 -19.87 -5.49 -6.28
C LYS A 120 -18.53 -5.82 -6.94
N PHE A 121 -17.92 -6.92 -6.55
CA PHE A 121 -16.74 -7.43 -7.22
C PHE A 121 -16.98 -7.77 -8.69
N LEU A 122 -16.03 -7.32 -9.51
CA LEU A 122 -15.79 -7.81 -10.87
C LEU A 122 -14.62 -8.81 -10.89
N SER A 123 -13.60 -8.55 -10.07
CA SER A 123 -12.42 -9.40 -9.83
C SER A 123 -11.92 -9.21 -8.39
N SER A 124 -10.85 -9.90 -7.99
CA SER A 124 -10.26 -9.78 -6.64
C SER A 124 -9.74 -8.37 -6.30
N ASN A 125 -9.50 -7.51 -7.29
CA ASN A 125 -9.01 -6.13 -7.10
C ASN A 125 -9.85 -5.08 -7.82
N GLN A 126 -11.04 -5.44 -8.31
CA GLN A 126 -11.93 -4.51 -9.02
C GLN A 126 -13.34 -4.56 -8.48
N VAL A 127 -13.86 -3.39 -8.13
CA VAL A 127 -15.22 -3.21 -7.62
C VAL A 127 -16.02 -2.34 -8.58
N LYS A 128 -17.14 -2.86 -9.03
CA LYS A 128 -18.19 -2.10 -9.72
C LYS A 128 -19.01 -1.32 -8.71
N LEU A 129 -19.14 -0.02 -8.94
CA LEU A 129 -20.08 0.87 -8.28
C LEU A 129 -21.27 1.13 -9.20
N ASP A 130 -22.45 0.72 -8.76
CA ASP A 130 -23.72 1.03 -9.39
C ASP A 130 -24.34 2.26 -8.72
N ILE A 131 -24.59 3.31 -9.50
CA ILE A 131 -25.18 4.57 -9.03
C ILE A 131 -26.65 4.71 -9.47
N GLY A 132 -27.27 3.64 -9.99
CA GLY A 132 -28.69 3.58 -10.30
C GLY A 132 -29.16 4.70 -11.22
N SER A 133 -30.22 5.42 -10.82
CA SER A 133 -30.78 6.52 -11.62
C SER A 133 -29.87 7.73 -11.74
N ALA A 134 -28.81 7.84 -10.93
CA ALA A 134 -27.88 8.96 -11.04
C ALA A 134 -27.12 8.97 -12.38
N TYR A 135 -27.04 7.85 -13.10
CA TYR A 135 -26.50 7.80 -14.46
C TYR A 135 -27.22 8.76 -15.42
N ASP A 136 -28.53 8.94 -15.27
CA ASP A 136 -29.34 9.80 -16.15
C ASP A 136 -29.19 11.29 -15.81
N GLU A 137 -28.75 11.60 -14.60
CA GLU A 137 -28.56 12.97 -14.10
C GLU A 137 -27.15 13.52 -14.34
N LEU A 138 -26.22 12.64 -14.74
CA LEU A 138 -24.85 13.01 -15.03
C LEU A 138 -24.76 13.79 -16.34
N SER A 139 -24.32 15.04 -16.23
CA SER A 139 -24.03 15.87 -17.40
C SER A 139 -22.83 15.31 -18.17
N PRO A 140 -22.86 15.25 -19.51
CA PRO A 140 -21.69 14.91 -20.30
C PRO A 140 -20.50 15.81 -19.93
N GLY A 141 -19.35 15.23 -19.58
CA GLY A 141 -18.19 16.00 -19.09
C GLY A 141 -18.19 16.31 -17.60
N ALA A 142 -19.08 15.69 -16.80
CA ALA A 142 -19.01 15.77 -15.34
C ALA A 142 -17.69 15.15 -14.84
N ILE A 143 -16.95 15.94 -14.05
CA ILE A 143 -15.80 15.47 -13.27
C ILE A 143 -16.33 14.87 -11.98
N LEU A 144 -16.00 13.61 -11.75
CA LEU A 144 -16.34 12.90 -10.52
C LEU A 144 -15.16 12.92 -9.56
N GLN A 145 -15.44 12.91 -8.27
CA GLN A 145 -14.45 12.68 -7.24
C GLN A 145 -14.95 11.52 -6.38
N LEU A 146 -14.13 10.48 -6.28
CA LEU A 146 -14.36 9.30 -5.47
C LEU A 146 -13.48 9.38 -4.24
N SER A 147 -14.10 9.30 -3.07
CA SER A 147 -13.41 8.96 -1.83
C SER A 147 -13.64 7.49 -1.54
N VAL A 148 -12.57 6.78 -1.25
CA VAL A 148 -12.57 5.42 -0.71
C VAL A 148 -12.12 5.51 0.74
N SER A 149 -12.73 4.73 1.63
CA SER A 149 -12.26 4.64 3.00
C SER A 149 -12.50 3.26 3.61
N GLY A 150 -11.53 2.77 4.37
CA GLY A 150 -11.64 1.58 5.19
C GLY A 150 -11.62 0.26 4.42
N ILE A 151 -11.22 0.25 3.15
CA ILE A 151 -11.11 -1.00 2.36
C ILE A 151 -9.80 -1.69 2.70
N GLU A 152 -9.84 -3.00 2.91
CA GLU A 152 -8.70 -3.77 3.43
C GLU A 152 -8.20 -4.79 2.40
N ASP A 153 -6.90 -5.14 2.47
CA ASP A 153 -6.34 -6.31 1.79
C ASP A 153 -6.05 -7.47 2.77
N GLU A 154 -5.62 -8.61 2.24
CA GLU A 154 -5.28 -9.80 3.05
C GLU A 154 -4.08 -9.59 4.00
N TYR A 155 -3.32 -8.51 3.80
CA TYR A 155 -2.14 -8.14 4.58
C TYR A 155 -2.44 -7.02 5.60
N GLY A 156 -3.71 -6.65 5.75
CA GLY A 156 -4.17 -5.62 6.69
C GLY A 156 -3.79 -4.20 6.29
N GLN A 157 -3.48 -3.96 5.01
CA GLN A 157 -3.33 -2.61 4.46
C GLN A 157 -4.71 -2.02 4.17
N ILE A 158 -4.85 -0.72 4.39
CA ILE A 158 -6.13 -0.01 4.26
C ILE A 158 -6.02 1.04 3.16
N ALA A 159 -6.97 1.04 2.23
CA ALA A 159 -7.17 2.12 1.26
C ALA A 159 -8.12 3.18 1.82
N ASP A 160 -7.57 4.39 1.96
CA ASP A 160 -8.27 5.63 2.35
C ASP A 160 -7.97 6.74 1.34
N ASP A 161 -8.25 6.47 0.06
CA ASP A 161 -7.85 7.35 -1.05
C ASP A 161 -8.94 8.36 -1.46
N LEU A 162 -8.50 9.51 -1.95
CA LEU A 162 -9.34 10.48 -2.65
C LEU A 162 -8.87 10.61 -4.10
N ILE A 163 -9.65 10.06 -5.02
CA ILE A 163 -9.39 10.16 -6.46
C ILE A 163 -10.25 11.24 -7.08
N GLU A 164 -9.59 12.16 -7.76
CA GLU A 164 -10.24 13.06 -8.69
C GLU A 164 -10.22 12.43 -10.09
N TRP A 165 -11.41 12.21 -10.64
CA TRP A 165 -11.56 11.65 -11.97
C TRP A 165 -11.96 12.76 -12.96
N VAL A 166 -11.01 13.09 -13.84
CA VAL A 166 -11.02 14.29 -14.69
C VAL A 166 -11.55 14.02 -16.11
N GLU A 167 -11.73 12.76 -16.50
CA GLU A 167 -12.24 12.44 -17.84
C GLU A 167 -13.77 12.59 -17.91
N PRO A 168 -14.36 12.95 -19.05
CA PRO A 168 -15.82 12.94 -19.21
C PRO A 168 -16.40 11.54 -19.04
N ILE A 169 -17.51 11.39 -18.29
CA ILE A 169 -18.40 10.24 -18.51
C ILE A 169 -19.03 10.49 -19.86
N ASP A 170 -18.54 9.83 -20.91
CA ASP A 170 -19.24 9.78 -22.18
C ASP A 170 -19.79 8.36 -22.39
N PRO A 171 -21.11 8.15 -22.22
CA PRO A 171 -21.76 6.88 -22.51
C PRO A 171 -21.66 6.45 -23.99
N ASN A 172 -21.11 7.30 -24.87
CA ASN A 172 -20.90 7.02 -26.30
C ASN A 172 -19.43 6.96 -26.73
N THR A 173 -18.45 7.10 -25.83
CA THR A 173 -17.03 6.99 -26.20
C THR A 173 -16.62 5.52 -26.30
N PRO A 174 -16.15 5.02 -27.46
CA PRO A 174 -15.62 3.65 -27.59
C PRO A 174 -14.42 3.46 -26.65
N PRO A 175 -14.11 2.22 -26.21
CA PRO A 175 -12.92 1.97 -25.40
C PRO A 175 -11.69 2.59 -26.09
N GLY A 176 -10.99 3.48 -25.37
CA GLY A 176 -9.81 4.16 -25.86
C GLY A 176 -8.69 3.18 -26.24
N PRO A 177 -7.71 3.59 -27.05
CA PRO A 177 -6.59 2.72 -27.40
C PRO A 177 -5.84 2.29 -26.14
N VAL A 178 -5.58 0.98 -26.03
CA VAL A 178 -4.75 0.40 -24.96
C VAL A 178 -3.34 0.96 -25.11
N PHE A 179 -2.91 1.83 -24.18
CA PHE A 179 -1.52 2.23 -24.11
C PHE A 179 -0.72 1.14 -23.40
N PRO A 180 0.47 0.73 -23.93
CA PRO A 180 1.35 -0.16 -23.20
C PRO A 180 1.77 0.48 -21.87
N PRO A 181 2.09 -0.29 -20.83
CA PRO A 181 2.56 0.27 -19.56
C PRO A 181 3.78 1.15 -19.80
N GLY A 182 3.67 2.42 -19.37
CA GLY A 182 4.80 3.34 -19.32
C GLY A 182 5.83 2.88 -18.28
N PRO A 183 7.10 3.33 -18.39
CA PRO A 183 8.14 2.93 -17.45
C PRO A 183 7.77 3.38 -16.03
N GLY A 184 7.85 2.44 -15.08
CA GLY A 184 7.40 2.61 -13.70
C GLY A 184 7.99 3.84 -13.02
N ASN A 185 7.16 4.55 -12.26
CA ASN A 185 7.58 5.71 -11.49
C ASN A 185 8.16 5.28 -10.13
N PRO A 186 9.17 5.99 -9.59
CA PRO A 186 9.89 5.59 -8.38
C PRO A 186 9.08 5.88 -7.10
N PRO A 187 9.38 5.21 -5.98
CA PRO A 187 8.68 5.44 -4.71
C PRO A 187 9.12 6.75 -4.04
N VAL A 188 8.19 7.41 -3.31
CA VAL A 188 8.43 8.64 -2.53
C VAL A 188 8.14 8.35 -1.03
N PRO A 189 8.90 8.92 -0.06
CA PRO A 189 9.03 8.34 1.29
C PRO A 189 8.27 9.08 2.41
N GLY A 190 7.90 8.34 3.48
CA GLY A 190 7.98 8.82 4.87
C GLY A 190 6.89 8.39 5.88
N GLY A 191 7.31 7.80 7.02
CA GLY A 191 6.82 8.19 8.37
C GLY A 191 6.28 7.11 9.34
N PRO A 192 6.34 7.30 10.69
CA PRO A 192 6.55 6.26 11.73
C PRO A 192 5.34 6.07 12.70
N PRO A 193 5.40 5.36 13.87
CA PRO A 193 6.29 4.27 14.36
C PRO A 193 5.57 3.00 14.91
N GLY A 194 6.24 1.84 14.89
CA GLY A 194 5.85 0.59 15.61
C GLY A 194 6.93 0.15 16.64
N GLY A 195 6.49 -0.39 17.78
CA GLY A 195 7.26 -0.57 19.03
C GLY A 195 8.26 -1.75 19.11
N PRO A 196 8.85 -2.00 20.31
CA PRO A 196 10.10 -2.76 20.45
C PRO A 196 9.91 -4.29 20.40
N LEU A 197 10.92 -4.98 19.85
CA LEU A 197 11.09 -6.44 19.84
C LEU A 197 12.03 -6.91 20.98
N PRO A 198 11.99 -8.19 21.38
CA PRO A 198 12.61 -8.69 22.60
C PRO A 198 14.14 -8.84 22.49
N GLU A 199 14.81 -8.80 23.66
CA GLU A 199 16.26 -8.91 23.80
C GLU A 199 16.79 -10.30 23.41
N MET A 200 17.95 -10.33 22.75
CA MET A 200 18.72 -11.55 22.52
C MET A 200 19.47 -11.96 23.79
N PRO A 201 19.55 -13.27 24.10
CA PRO A 201 20.37 -13.78 25.20
C PRO A 201 21.88 -13.59 24.97
#